data_AF-A0A2V8UIV6-F1
#
_entry.id   AF-A0A2V8UIV6-F1
#
_cell.length_a   1.000
_cell.length_b   1.000
_cell.length_c   1.000
_cell.angle_alpha   90.00
_cell.angle_beta   90.00
_cell.angle_gamma   90.00
#
_symmetry.space_group_name_H-M   'P 1'
#
loop_
_entity.id
_entity.type
_entity.pdbx_description
1 polymer ?
#
loop_
_entity_poly.entity_id
_entity_poly.type
_entity_poly.pdbx_seq_one_letter_code
_entity_poly.pdbx_strand_id
1 'polypeptide(L)'
;SEWCRQEVAEWARCAKAPIQVTIMPGFDGFSMSVAEYPTASDDQFRRKVSQYPPGTTFRIAPFANEDRIPGLKQARETAERGVAAAGHEIAP
;
A
#
# COMPACT_ATOMS: atom_id res chain seq x y z
N SER A 1 7.58 7.38 -23.86
CA SER A 1 8.24 6.25 -23.19
C SER A 1 7.23 5.15 -22.87
N GLU A 2 6.54 4.63 -23.89
CA GLU A 2 5.52 3.57 -23.70
C GLU A 2 6.15 2.23 -23.34
N TRP A 3 7.36 1.97 -23.85
CA TRP A 3 8.14 0.76 -23.56
C TRP A 3 8.37 0.53 -22.05
N CYS A 4 8.82 1.55 -21.30
CA CYS A 4 8.96 1.42 -19.84
C CYS A 4 7.63 1.14 -19.12
N ARG A 5 6.51 1.70 -19.60
CA ARG A 5 5.21 1.43 -18.95
C ARG A 5 4.77 -0.01 -19.19
N GLN A 6 5.07 -0.55 -20.37
CA GLN A 6 4.73 -1.91 -20.75
C GLN A 6 5.57 -2.93 -19.98
N GLU A 7 6.89 -2.72 -19.88
CA GLU A 7 7.76 -3.59 -19.07
C GLU A 7 7.40 -3.56 -17.57
N VAL A 8 7.09 -2.39 -17.02
CA VAL A 8 6.65 -2.27 -15.62
C VAL A 8 5.31 -2.98 -15.40
N ALA A 9 4.37 -2.85 -16.34
CA ALA A 9 3.09 -3.54 -16.26
C ALA A 9 3.25 -5.07 -16.35
N GLU A 10 4.11 -5.56 -17.23
CA GLU A 10 4.40 -6.99 -17.38
C GLU A 10 5.16 -7.56 -16.18
N TRP A 11 6.12 -6.83 -15.64
CA TRP A 11 6.81 -7.20 -14.41
C TRP A 11 5.86 -7.23 -13.21
N ALA A 12 5.01 -6.22 -13.04
CA ALA A 12 4.01 -6.17 -11.98
C ALA A 12 3.00 -7.33 -12.09
N ARG A 13 2.62 -7.72 -13.31
CA ARG A 13 1.75 -8.88 -13.56
C ARG A 13 2.44 -10.22 -13.28
N CYS A 14 3.77 -10.29 -13.44
CA CYS A 14 4.59 -11.48 -13.18
C CYS A 14 5.11 -11.56 -11.75
N ALA A 15 5.10 -10.45 -11.01
CA ALA A 15 5.47 -10.39 -9.61
C ALA A 15 4.42 -11.15 -8.79
N LYS A 16 4.68 -12.43 -8.51
CA LYS A 16 3.84 -13.30 -7.67
C LYS A 16 3.76 -12.86 -6.20
N ALA A 17 4.57 -11.87 -5.80
CA ALA A 17 4.62 -11.37 -4.44
C ALA A 17 3.76 -10.10 -4.31
N PRO A 18 2.84 -10.04 -3.32
CA PRO A 18 2.05 -8.84 -3.09
C PRO A 18 2.90 -7.61 -2.81
N ILE A 19 2.45 -6.46 -3.31
CA ILE A 19 3.08 -5.16 -3.04
C ILE A 19 2.89 -4.80 -1.57
N GLN A 20 4.00 -4.60 -0.85
CA GLN A 20 3.96 -4.30 0.57
C GLN A 20 3.49 -2.86 0.83
N VAL A 21 2.53 -2.72 1.75
CA VAL A 21 2.17 -1.48 2.40
C VAL A 21 2.64 -1.56 3.85
N THR A 22 3.54 -0.65 4.21
CA THR A 22 4.08 -0.56 5.57
C THR A 22 3.46 0.64 6.26
N ILE A 23 3.14 0.48 7.54
CA ILE A 23 2.65 1.53 8.42
C ILE A 23 3.67 1.69 9.55
N MET A 24 4.19 2.89 9.74
CA MET A 24 5.20 3.16 10.76
C MET A 24 4.72 4.29 11.66
N PRO A 25 4.84 4.15 13.00
CA PRO A 25 4.62 5.28 13.90
C PRO A 25 5.68 6.36 13.65
N GLY A 26 5.22 7.60 13.54
CA GLY A 26 6.01 8.82 13.35
C GLY A 26 5.68 9.86 14.42
N PHE A 27 6.37 10.99 14.38
CA PHE A 27 6.19 12.08 15.35
C PHE A 27 4.79 12.72 15.29
N ASP A 28 4.18 12.73 14.11
CA ASP A 28 2.88 13.31 13.79
C ASP A 28 1.73 12.28 13.72
N GLY A 29 1.99 11.03 14.07
CA GLY A 29 1.01 9.94 14.04
C GLY A 29 1.54 8.71 13.31
N PHE A 30 0.91 8.32 12.22
CA PHE A 30 1.32 7.17 11.41
C PHE A 30 1.68 7.61 10.00
N SER A 31 2.80 7.10 9.50
CA SER A 31 3.23 7.23 8.12
C SER A 31 3.01 5.93 7.38
N MET A 32 2.70 6.02 6.08
CA MET A 32 2.53 4.86 5.22
C MET A 32 3.62 4.85 4.13
N SER A 33 3.93 3.67 3.62
CA SER A 33 4.77 3.52 2.43
C SER A 33 4.28 2.38 1.54
N VAL A 34 4.42 2.52 0.23
CA VAL A 34 4.07 1.49 -0.76
C VAL A 34 5.34 1.04 -1.49
N ALA A 35 5.70 -0.25 -1.41
CA ALA A 35 6.93 -0.79 -1.99
C ALA A 35 8.16 0.09 -1.69
N GLU A 36 8.35 0.48 -0.42
CA GLU A 36 9.44 1.34 0.08
C GLU A 36 9.29 2.86 -0.19
N TYR A 37 8.29 3.29 -0.95
CA TYR A 37 8.06 4.72 -1.18
C TYR A 37 7.17 5.32 -0.08
N PRO A 38 7.70 6.22 0.78
CA PRO A 38 6.91 6.87 1.81
C PRO A 38 5.86 7.80 1.20
N THR A 39 4.72 7.87 1.87
CA THR A 39 3.60 8.75 1.52
C THR A 39 3.29 9.64 2.72
N ALA A 40 3.27 10.95 2.50
CA ALA A 40 3.05 11.99 3.50
C ALA A 40 1.58 12.28 3.78
N SER A 41 0.64 11.70 3.02
CA SER A 41 -0.80 11.86 3.23
C SER A 41 -1.60 10.73 2.59
N ASP A 42 -2.85 10.57 3.03
CA ASP A 42 -3.82 9.61 2.47
C ASP A 42 -4.08 9.86 0.98
N ASP A 43 -4.07 11.12 0.53
CA ASP A 43 -4.18 11.46 -0.89
C ASP A 43 -2.97 11.01 -1.70
N GLN A 44 -1.76 11.21 -1.16
CA GLN A 44 -0.55 10.72 -1.82
C GLN A 44 -0.53 9.19 -1.86
N PHE A 45 -0.97 8.54 -0.78
CA PHE A 45 -1.12 7.10 -0.71
C PHE A 45 -2.07 6.58 -1.79
N ARG A 46 -3.30 7.10 -1.84
CA ARG A 46 -4.30 6.70 -2.86
C ARG A 46 -3.76 6.87 -4.27
N ARG A 47 -3.15 8.03 -4.57
CA ARG A 47 -2.52 8.29 -5.88
C ARG A 47 -1.39 7.31 -6.20
N LYS A 48 -0.63 6.87 -5.20
CA LYS A 48 0.46 5.90 -5.38
C LYS A 48 -0.08 4.50 -5.66
N VAL A 49 -1.10 4.08 -4.91
CA VAL A 49 -1.78 2.80 -5.13
C VAL A 49 -2.39 2.76 -6.54
N SER A 50 -3.10 3.80 -6.97
CA SER A 50 -3.72 3.87 -8.30
C SER A 50 -2.73 3.88 -9.48
N GLN A 51 -1.43 4.00 -9.25
CA GLN A 51 -0.42 3.86 -10.31
C GLN A 51 -0.13 2.40 -10.65
N TYR A 52 -0.53 1.46 -9.79
CA TYR A 52 -0.32 0.04 -10.05
C TYR A 52 -1.38 -0.49 -11.03
N PRO A 53 -1.02 -1.46 -11.89
CA PRO A 53 -1.97 -2.06 -12.82
C PRO A 53 -3.17 -2.70 -12.10
N PRO A 54 -4.37 -2.70 -12.72
CA PRO A 54 -5.50 -3.50 -12.24
C PRO A 54 -5.10 -4.96 -12.03
N GLY A 55 -5.62 -5.58 -10.96
CA GLY A 55 -5.24 -6.95 -10.58
C GLY A 55 -3.93 -7.06 -9.77
N THR A 56 -3.26 -5.94 -9.48
CA THR A 56 -2.17 -5.94 -8.48
C THR A 56 -2.73 -6.28 -7.10
N THR A 57 -2.12 -7.24 -6.43
CA THR A 57 -2.43 -7.59 -5.04
C THR A 57 -1.48 -6.86 -4.10
N PHE A 58 -2.02 -6.26 -3.03
CA PHE A 58 -1.25 -5.61 -1.97
C PHE A 58 -1.23 -6.47 -0.72
N ARG A 59 -0.20 -6.35 0.11
CA ARG A 59 -0.20 -6.89 1.48
C ARG A 59 0.04 -5.74 2.44
N ILE A 60 -0.85 -5.60 3.40
CA ILE A 60 -0.69 -4.68 4.52
C ILE A 60 -0.21 -5.54 5.69
N ALA A 61 1.04 -5.34 6.11
CA ALA A 61 1.66 -6.22 7.10
C ALA A 61 0.84 -6.21 8.40
N PRO A 62 0.43 -7.38 8.94
CA PRO A 62 -0.24 -7.43 10.22
C PRO A 62 0.77 -7.09 11.32
N PHE A 63 0.42 -6.20 12.23
CA PHE A 63 1.27 -5.96 13.40
C PHE A 63 0.82 -6.89 14.55
N ALA A 64 1.73 -7.70 15.06
CA ALA A 64 1.44 -8.61 16.18
C ALA A 64 1.01 -7.88 17.48
N ASN A 65 1.08 -6.54 17.50
CA ASN A 65 0.80 -5.69 18.64
C ASN A 65 -0.12 -4.50 18.29
N GLU A 66 -1.03 -4.65 17.31
CA GLU A 66 -1.97 -3.57 16.90
C GLU A 66 -2.74 -2.97 18.07
N ASP A 67 -3.16 -3.78 19.04
CA ASP A 67 -3.90 -3.33 20.22
C ASP A 67 -3.04 -2.56 21.24
N ARG A 68 -1.70 -2.68 21.16
CA ARG A 68 -0.77 -2.04 22.09
C ARG A 68 -0.28 -0.68 21.59
N ILE A 69 -0.47 -0.38 20.31
CA ILE A 69 -0.04 0.89 19.70
C ILE A 69 -1.30 1.69 19.38
N PRO A 70 -1.65 2.71 20.19
CA PRO A 70 -2.83 3.53 19.95
C PRO A 70 -2.87 4.08 18.53
N GLY A 71 -3.99 3.89 17.83
CA GLY A 71 -4.22 4.38 16.46
C GLY A 71 -3.65 3.49 15.33
N LEU A 72 -2.86 2.45 15.63
CA LEU A 72 -2.28 1.59 14.59
C LEU A 72 -3.36 0.81 13.84
N LYS A 73 -4.38 0.30 14.56
CA LYS A 73 -5.55 -0.32 13.95
C LYS A 73 -6.27 0.62 12.98
N GLN A 74 -6.47 1.88 13.38
CA GLN A 74 -7.14 2.87 12.54
C GLN A 74 -6.30 3.22 11.30
N ALA A 75 -4.97 3.33 11.45
CA ALA A 75 -4.07 3.54 10.33
C ALA A 75 -4.12 2.37 9.33
N ARG A 76 -4.18 1.13 9.84
CA ARG A 76 -4.36 -0.08 9.02
C ARG A 76 -5.68 -0.05 8.26
N GLU A 77 -6.79 0.22 8.94
CA GLU A 77 -8.10 0.32 8.29
C GLU A 77 -8.12 1.43 7.21
N THR A 78 -7.41 2.53 7.42
CA THR A 78 -7.23 3.58 6.39
C THR A 78 -6.46 3.06 5.18
N ALA A 79 -5.37 2.32 5.38
CA ALA A 79 -4.62 1.71 4.30
C ALA A 79 -5.47 0.69 3.52
N GLU A 80 -6.21 -0.18 4.21
CA GLU A 80 -7.12 -1.16 3.61
C GLU A 80 -8.20 -0.46 2.76
N ARG A 81 -8.84 0.58 3.29
CA ARG A 81 -9.82 1.38 2.53
C ARG A 81 -9.21 2.04 1.30
N GLY A 82 -7.99 2.56 1.39
CA GLY A 82 -7.32 3.20 0.26
C GLY A 82 -6.96 2.23 -0.85
N VAL A 83 -6.54 1.00 -0.51
CA VAL A 83 -6.31 -0.08 -1.49
C VAL A 83 -7.61 -0.53 -2.15
N ALA A 84 -8.65 -0.78 -1.35
CA ALA A 84 -9.95 -1.19 -1.87
C ALA A 84 -10.60 -0.12 -2.76
N ALA A 85 -10.51 1.16 -2.37
CA ALA A 85 -11.05 2.28 -3.15
C ALA A 85 -10.36 2.44 -4.52
N ALA A 86 -9.11 1.99 -4.64
CA ALA A 86 -8.37 1.96 -5.90
C ALA A 86 -8.66 0.68 -6.74
N GLY A 87 -9.52 -0.23 -6.26
CA GLY A 87 -9.95 -1.42 -6.98
C GLY A 87 -8.95 -2.58 -6.94
N HIS A 88 -8.08 -2.61 -5.93
CA HIS A 88 -7.07 -3.65 -5.77
C HIS A 88 -7.42 -4.65 -4.67
N GLU A 89 -6.89 -5.86 -4.79
CA GLU A 89 -7.05 -6.92 -3.79
C GLU A 89 -6.02 -6.78 -2.68
N ILE A 90 -6.40 -7.22 -1.48
CA ILE A 90 -5.52 -7.28 -0.31
C ILE A 90 -5.30 -8.76 0.02
N ALA A 91 -4.04 -9.19 -0.03
CA ALA A 91 -3.60 -10.50 0.43
C ALA A 91 -3.69 -10.60 1.96
N PRO A 92 -3.93 -11.81 2.49
CA PRO A 92 -3.86 -12.07 3.92
C PRO A 92 -2.43 -11.94 4.48
#